data_AF-A0A4R3LW99-F1
#
_entry.id   AF-A0A4R3LW99-F1
#
_cell.length_a   1.000
_cell.length_b   1.000
_cell.length_c   1.000
_cell.angle_alpha   90.00
_cell.angle_beta   90.00
_cell.angle_gamma   90.00
#
_symmetry.space_group_name_H-M   'P 1'
#
loop_
_entity.id
_entity.type
_entity.pdbx_description
1 polymer ?
#
loop_
_entity_poly.entity_id
_entity_poly.type
_entity_poly.pdbx_seq_one_letter_code
_entity_poly.pdbx_strand_id
1 'polypeptide(L)'
;MSRRVTRHDFHDAIEGALALLRDHGDLAVADAGASDRPEALPSLFEQCRDLMREIEAQERPPVRTIHHLACTGGTLISRCIAAQPNVQVLSEVDPLSPMRQQQSFVPSDLIALAQRGSRPPDADVLVKIFLSGLSVLYEDARGRGHDLVLRDHSHSHFSYGPALPARSSLRDIVVEAFPVRSVLTVRHPFDSFLSLKNNGWLHFSPQTLHEYAVRYHAFLDHYQGLECVRYEDFVADPAGQMQRICSVLALAYDSDFLHTFSAIKLSGDSGRKGSFIAPRARRSHRDELAQEAAASDAFGALLGRLGYELGT
;
A
#
# COMPACT_ATOMS: atom_id res chain seq x y z
N MET A 1 11.13 -35.61 -17.23
CA MET A 1 12.39 -35.35 -17.99
C MET A 1 12.22 -34.05 -18.75
N SER A 2 12.89 -32.98 -18.30
CA SER A 2 12.79 -31.64 -18.91
C SER A 2 13.77 -31.55 -20.09
N ARG A 3 13.27 -31.37 -21.32
CA ARG A 3 14.12 -31.09 -22.48
C ARG A 3 14.73 -29.70 -22.27
N ARG A 4 16.05 -29.65 -22.05
CA ARG A 4 16.80 -28.39 -22.10
C ARG A 4 16.70 -27.85 -23.52
N VAL A 5 15.99 -26.74 -23.68
CA VAL A 5 16.00 -25.94 -24.92
C VAL A 5 17.45 -25.51 -25.15
N THR A 6 18.01 -25.96 -26.26
CA THR A 6 19.37 -25.60 -26.65
C THR A 6 19.36 -24.25 -27.36
N ARG A 7 20.52 -23.59 -27.44
CA ARG A 7 20.68 -22.32 -28.16
C ARG A 7 20.31 -22.45 -29.66
N HIS A 8 20.39 -23.67 -30.19
CA HIS A 8 19.98 -24.01 -31.55
C HIS A 8 18.44 -24.02 -31.69
N ASP A 9 17.73 -24.64 -30.74
CA ASP A 9 16.26 -24.67 -30.74
C ASP A 9 15.65 -23.26 -30.67
N PHE A 10 16.32 -22.34 -29.97
CA PHE A 10 15.88 -20.94 -29.90
C PHE A 10 16.15 -20.17 -31.19
N HIS A 11 17.28 -20.45 -31.86
CA HIS A 11 17.61 -19.84 -33.14
C HIS A 11 16.63 -20.29 -34.23
N ASP A 12 16.28 -21.58 -34.25
CA ASP A 12 15.34 -22.14 -35.23
C ASP A 12 13.91 -21.61 -35.01
N ALA A 13 13.52 -21.38 -33.76
CA ALA A 13 12.26 -20.72 -33.44
C ALA A 13 12.21 -19.26 -33.92
N ILE A 14 13.33 -18.53 -33.80
CA ILE A 14 13.44 -17.14 -34.30
C ILE A 14 13.39 -17.11 -35.84
N GLU A 15 14.13 -17.99 -36.52
CA GLU A 15 14.10 -18.07 -37.99
C GLU A 15 12.71 -18.48 -38.50
N GLY A 16 12.05 -19.43 -37.82
CA GLY A 16 10.67 -19.81 -38.14
C GLY A 16 9.67 -18.66 -37.99
N ALA A 17 9.80 -17.86 -36.92
CA ALA A 17 8.96 -16.67 -36.72
C ALA A 17 9.26 -15.57 -37.76
N LEU A 18 10.52 -15.36 -38.13
CA LEU A 18 10.93 -14.41 -39.17
C LEU A 18 10.42 -14.82 -40.55
N ALA A 19 10.41 -16.11 -40.87
CA ALA A 19 9.86 -16.62 -42.13
C ALA A 19 8.35 -16.35 -42.24
N LEU A 20 7.59 -16.60 -41.16
CA LEU A 20 6.14 -16.33 -41.11
C LEU A 20 5.81 -14.83 -41.28
N LEU A 21 6.65 -13.95 -40.73
CA LEU A 21 6.50 -12.50 -40.87
C LEU A 21 6.84 -12.00 -42.28
N ARG A 22 7.83 -12.63 -42.95
CA ARG A 22 8.17 -12.32 -44.35
C ARG A 22 7.06 -12.75 -45.31
N ASP A 23 6.48 -13.92 -45.11
CA ASP A 23 5.33 -14.40 -45.90
C ASP A 23 4.10 -13.49 -45.74
N HIS A 24 3.88 -12.89 -44.57
CA HIS A 24 2.82 -11.89 -44.37
C HIS A 24 3.17 -10.53 -44.97
N GLY A 25 4.44 -10.15 -45.03
CA GLY A 25 4.91 -8.94 -45.68
C GLY A 25 4.74 -8.97 -47.19
N ASP A 26 5.00 -10.11 -47.83
CA ASP A 26 4.91 -10.26 -49.29
C ASP A 26 3.45 -10.31 -49.78
N LEU A 27 2.50 -10.77 -48.96
CA LEU A 27 1.06 -10.71 -49.27
C LEU A 27 0.52 -9.27 -49.24
N ALA A 28 1.15 -8.34 -48.53
CA ALA A 28 0.73 -6.94 -48.46
C ALA A 28 1.25 -6.07 -49.62
N VAL A 29 2.25 -6.54 -50.38
CA VAL A 29 2.92 -5.76 -51.44
C VAL A 29 2.32 -6.01 -52.83
N ALA A 30 1.53 -7.07 -53.01
CA ALA A 30 1.01 -7.44 -54.33
C ALA A 30 -0.22 -6.64 -54.81
N ASP A 31 -0.87 -5.81 -53.97
CA ASP A 31 -2.15 -5.16 -54.33
C ASP A 31 -2.26 -3.66 -54.00
N ALA A 32 -1.14 -2.95 -53.85
CA ALA A 32 -1.15 -1.51 -53.60
C ALA A 32 -0.40 -0.75 -54.70
N GLY A 33 -1.18 -0.12 -55.59
CA GLY A 33 -0.69 0.94 -56.46
C GLY A 33 0.03 2.02 -55.65
N ALA A 34 1.11 2.53 -56.24
CA ALA A 34 2.00 3.50 -55.64
C ALA A 34 1.30 4.84 -55.35
N SER A 35 0.72 5.02 -54.16
CA SER A 35 0.57 6.37 -53.56
C SER A 35 0.30 6.42 -52.06
N ASP A 36 0.18 5.31 -51.33
CA ASP A 36 -0.11 5.38 -49.89
C ASP A 36 0.62 4.26 -49.16
N ARG A 37 1.92 4.47 -48.89
CA ARG A 37 2.63 3.62 -47.92
C ARG A 37 2.22 4.13 -46.54
N PRO A 38 1.47 3.37 -45.73
CA PRO A 38 1.24 3.76 -44.35
C PRO A 38 2.60 3.97 -43.67
N GLU A 39 2.74 5.07 -42.96
CA GLU A 39 3.94 5.41 -42.18
C GLU A 39 4.36 4.16 -41.39
N ALA A 40 5.57 3.66 -41.66
CA ALA A 40 6.04 2.43 -41.04
C ALA A 40 6.03 2.63 -39.53
N LEU A 41 5.13 1.92 -38.83
CA LEU A 41 5.05 1.95 -37.38
C LEU A 41 6.46 1.70 -36.82
N PRO A 42 6.94 2.52 -35.87
CA PRO A 42 8.28 2.35 -35.31
C PRO A 42 8.42 0.93 -34.81
N SER A 43 9.58 0.31 -35.08
CA SER A 43 9.78 -1.09 -34.72
C SER A 43 9.60 -1.27 -33.20
N LEU A 44 9.12 -2.44 -32.77
CA LEU A 44 8.99 -2.75 -31.34
C LEU A 44 10.32 -2.49 -30.59
N PHE A 45 11.46 -2.71 -31.25
CA PHE A 45 12.79 -2.42 -30.71
C PHE A 45 13.05 -0.93 -30.51
N GLU A 46 12.60 -0.06 -31.42
CA GLU A 46 12.72 1.39 -31.27
C GLU A 46 11.81 1.88 -30.15
N GLN A 47 10.58 1.38 -30.09
CA GLN A 47 9.65 1.66 -28.99
C GLN A 47 10.25 1.24 -27.64
N CYS A 48 10.83 0.03 -27.55
CA CYS A 48 11.52 -0.44 -26.34
C CYS A 48 12.72 0.44 -25.98
N ARG A 49 13.53 0.85 -26.97
CA ARG A 49 14.71 1.68 -26.74
C ARG A 49 14.34 3.07 -26.23
N ASP A 50 13.29 3.66 -26.80
CA ASP A 50 12.84 4.99 -26.40
C ASP A 50 12.18 4.94 -25.02
N LEU A 51 11.42 3.87 -24.72
CA LEU A 51 10.92 3.60 -23.37
C LEU A 51 12.07 3.44 -22.34
N MET A 52 13.14 2.72 -22.71
CA MET A 52 14.31 2.59 -21.84
C MET A 52 15.01 3.93 -21.58
N ARG A 53 15.13 4.78 -22.60
CA ARG A 53 15.70 6.13 -22.45
C ARG A 53 14.84 7.03 -21.58
N GLU A 54 13.52 6.95 -21.70
CA GLU A 54 12.60 7.66 -20.83
C GLU A 54 12.72 7.19 -19.37
N ILE A 55 12.83 5.88 -19.15
CA ILE A 55 13.05 5.29 -17.81
C ILE A 55 14.40 5.72 -17.22
N GLU A 56 15.46 5.79 -18.03
CA GLU A 56 16.78 6.27 -17.60
C GLU A 56 16.81 7.78 -17.30
N ALA A 57 15.99 8.56 -18.01
CA ALA A 57 15.86 10.00 -17.83
C ALA A 57 14.92 10.39 -16.67
N GLN A 58 14.07 9.46 -16.20
CA GLN A 58 13.17 9.70 -15.07
C GLN A 58 13.92 9.75 -13.74
N GLU A 59 13.47 10.64 -12.86
CA GLU A 59 13.87 10.64 -11.45
C GLU A 59 13.60 9.27 -10.80
N ARG A 60 14.35 8.93 -9.74
CA ARG A 60 14.18 7.67 -9.01
C ARG A 60 12.69 7.43 -8.70
N PRO A 61 12.11 6.27 -9.07
CA PRO A 61 10.72 5.96 -8.75
C PRO A 61 10.43 6.14 -7.25
N PRO A 62 9.25 6.65 -6.87
CA PRO A 62 8.96 6.91 -5.48
C PRO A 62 8.72 5.61 -4.70
N VAL A 63 9.14 5.60 -3.43
CA VAL A 63 8.59 4.67 -2.45
C VAL A 63 7.18 5.15 -2.09
N ARG A 64 6.21 4.25 -2.12
CA ARG A 64 4.81 4.61 -1.86
C ARG A 64 4.45 4.23 -0.43
N THR A 65 3.71 5.09 0.27
CA THR A 65 3.28 4.79 1.65
C THR A 65 1.77 4.90 1.81
N ILE A 66 1.18 3.98 2.55
CA ILE A 66 -0.26 3.97 2.88
C ILE A 66 -0.39 4.12 4.38
N HIS A 67 -1.18 5.10 4.81
CA HIS A 67 -1.38 5.42 6.22
C HIS A 67 -2.83 5.21 6.63
N HIS A 68 -3.03 4.52 7.74
CA HIS A 68 -4.33 4.32 8.35
C HIS A 68 -4.22 3.90 9.80
N LEU A 69 -5.23 4.22 10.60
CA LEU A 69 -5.38 3.61 11.91
C LEU A 69 -5.97 2.20 11.81
N ALA A 70 -5.80 1.39 12.86
CA ALA A 70 -6.38 0.06 12.88
C ALA A 70 -7.91 0.12 12.78
N CYS A 71 -8.49 -0.91 12.16
CA CYS A 71 -9.92 -1.05 11.94
C CYS A 71 -10.60 0.01 11.03
N THR A 72 -9.84 0.71 10.19
CA THR A 72 -10.38 1.63 9.17
C THR A 72 -10.51 1.01 7.78
N GLY A 73 -10.23 -0.29 7.63
CA GLY A 73 -10.27 -0.97 6.33
C GLY A 73 -8.93 -1.02 5.59
N GLY A 74 -7.85 -0.56 6.23
CA GLY A 74 -6.48 -0.59 5.67
C GLY A 74 -6.09 -1.92 5.02
N THR A 75 -6.34 -3.07 5.68
CA THR A 75 -6.05 -4.39 5.09
C THR A 75 -6.76 -4.63 3.76
N LEU A 76 -8.05 -4.24 3.64
CA LEU A 76 -8.78 -4.42 2.38
C LEU A 76 -8.17 -3.59 1.26
N ILE A 77 -7.97 -2.29 1.53
CA ILE A 77 -7.46 -1.35 0.54
C ILE A 77 -6.05 -1.75 0.12
N SER A 78 -5.19 -2.14 1.08
CA SER A 78 -3.84 -2.63 0.78
C SER A 78 -3.83 -3.92 -0.05
N ARG A 79 -4.81 -4.82 0.13
CA ARG A 79 -4.94 -6.00 -0.75
C ARG A 79 -5.35 -5.62 -2.16
N CYS A 80 -6.20 -4.60 -2.32
CA CYS A 80 -6.58 -4.10 -3.64
C CYS A 80 -5.39 -3.42 -4.34
N ILE A 81 -4.57 -2.67 -3.59
CA ILE A 81 -3.32 -2.07 -4.08
C ILE A 81 -2.31 -3.17 -4.47
N ALA A 82 -2.14 -4.20 -3.63
CA ALA A 82 -1.28 -5.34 -3.91
C ALA A 82 -1.76 -6.20 -5.10
N ALA A 83 -3.03 -6.08 -5.50
CA ALA A 83 -3.58 -6.76 -6.65
C ALA A 83 -3.37 -5.97 -7.96
N GLN A 84 -2.85 -4.74 -7.87
CA GLN A 84 -2.47 -3.95 -9.05
C GLN A 84 -1.22 -4.54 -9.72
N PRO A 85 -1.02 -4.33 -11.02
CA PRO A 85 0.13 -4.86 -11.75
C PRO A 85 1.45 -4.39 -11.14
N ASN A 86 2.40 -5.31 -11.02
CA ASN A 86 3.77 -5.04 -10.57
C ASN A 86 3.88 -4.39 -9.18
N VAL A 87 2.87 -4.49 -8.31
CA VAL A 87 2.95 -3.91 -6.96
C VAL A 87 3.50 -4.90 -5.96
N GLN A 88 4.53 -4.50 -5.22
CA GLN A 88 5.04 -5.20 -4.06
C GLN A 88 4.68 -4.44 -2.77
N VAL A 89 3.83 -5.04 -1.92
CA VAL A 89 3.47 -4.45 -0.62
C VAL A 89 4.26 -5.08 0.52
N LEU A 90 4.98 -4.24 1.28
CA LEU A 90 5.46 -4.59 2.62
C LEU A 90 4.42 -4.11 3.64
N SER A 91 3.91 -5.04 4.45
CA SER A 91 2.74 -4.79 5.30
C SER A 91 3.08 -4.69 6.78
N GLU A 92 2.37 -3.81 7.48
CA GLU A 92 2.54 -3.50 8.90
C GLU A 92 3.95 -3.02 9.25
N VAL A 93 4.43 -2.02 8.51
CA VAL A 93 5.79 -1.49 8.64
C VAL A 93 5.84 -0.38 9.69
N ASP A 94 6.64 -0.55 10.73
CA ASP A 94 7.04 0.50 11.68
C ASP A 94 8.34 0.08 12.40
N PRO A 95 9.52 0.61 12.00
CA PRO A 95 10.81 0.17 12.53
C PRO A 95 11.01 0.53 14.01
N LEU A 96 10.22 1.48 14.53
CA LEU A 96 10.30 1.94 15.91
C LEU A 96 9.09 1.46 16.73
N SER A 97 8.34 0.48 16.23
CA SER A 97 7.17 -0.05 16.90
C SER A 97 7.52 -0.59 18.30
N PRO A 98 6.86 -0.09 19.36
CA PRO A 98 6.96 -0.71 20.69
C PRO A 98 6.18 -2.02 20.78
N MET A 99 5.33 -2.34 19.79
CA MET A 99 4.54 -3.57 19.76
C MET A 99 5.42 -4.73 19.33
N ARG A 100 5.86 -5.52 20.31
CA ARG A 100 6.64 -6.73 20.06
C ARG A 100 5.72 -7.85 19.59
N GLN A 101 6.08 -8.50 18.47
CA GLN A 101 5.42 -9.75 18.11
C GLN A 101 5.67 -10.79 19.21
N GLN A 102 4.63 -11.58 19.52
CA GLN A 102 4.70 -12.69 20.48
C GLN A 102 5.65 -13.81 20.02
N GLN A 103 6.23 -13.72 18.83
CA GLN A 103 7.23 -14.67 18.35
C GLN A 103 8.54 -14.51 19.14
N SER A 104 8.87 -15.56 19.90
CA SER A 104 10.09 -15.64 20.70
C SER A 104 11.35 -15.75 19.84
N PHE A 105 11.24 -16.24 18.60
CA PHE A 105 12.39 -16.50 17.74
C PHE A 105 12.25 -15.84 16.36
N VAL A 106 13.12 -14.87 16.07
CA VAL A 106 13.13 -14.03 14.85
C VAL A 106 14.57 -13.87 14.32
N PRO A 107 15.24 -14.97 13.92
CA PRO A 107 16.69 -14.99 13.66
C PRO A 107 17.14 -14.19 12.43
N SER A 108 16.20 -13.77 11.57
CA SER A 108 16.47 -12.98 10.37
C SER A 108 16.06 -11.51 10.51
N ASP A 109 15.42 -11.13 11.62
CA ASP A 109 15.00 -9.75 11.87
C ASP A 109 16.08 -9.03 12.68
N LEU A 110 16.94 -8.28 11.99
CA LEU A 110 18.03 -7.55 12.61
C LEU A 110 17.55 -6.51 13.63
N ILE A 111 16.38 -5.89 13.41
CA ILE A 111 15.81 -4.90 14.34
C ILE A 111 15.37 -5.61 15.61
N ALA A 112 14.61 -6.69 15.48
CA ALA A 112 14.13 -7.44 16.64
C ALA A 112 15.28 -8.11 17.42
N LEU A 113 16.32 -8.61 16.73
CA LEU A 113 17.53 -9.13 17.37
C LEU A 113 18.31 -8.03 18.09
N ALA A 114 18.51 -6.86 17.47
CA ALA A 114 19.22 -5.73 18.08
C ALA A 114 18.51 -5.25 19.35
N GLN A 115 17.18 -5.12 19.31
CA GLN A 115 16.37 -4.71 20.47
C GLN A 115 16.40 -5.73 21.64
N ARG A 116 16.62 -7.02 21.34
CA ARG A 116 16.71 -8.10 22.34
C ARG A 116 18.14 -8.43 22.77
N GLY A 117 19.14 -7.79 22.15
CA GLY A 117 20.55 -8.02 22.43
C GLY A 117 20.96 -7.52 23.81
N SER A 118 22.18 -7.87 24.23
CA SER A 118 22.75 -7.44 25.51
C SER A 118 22.99 -5.92 25.61
N ARG A 119 23.01 -5.22 24.47
CA ARG A 119 23.15 -3.77 24.35
C ARG A 119 22.20 -3.25 23.27
N PRO A 120 20.92 -3.04 23.59
CA PRO A 120 19.95 -2.51 22.64
C PRO A 120 20.38 -1.12 22.14
N PRO A 121 20.32 -0.86 20.83
CA PRO A 121 20.66 0.44 20.28
C PRO A 121 19.53 1.47 20.46
N ASP A 122 19.84 2.74 20.21
CA ASP A 122 18.84 3.81 20.15
C ASP A 122 17.99 3.78 18.86
N ALA A 123 17.00 4.67 18.80
CA ALA A 123 16.10 4.77 17.65
C ALA A 123 16.82 5.12 16.35
N ASP A 124 17.83 5.99 16.40
CA ASP A 124 18.56 6.45 15.20
C ASP A 124 19.30 5.29 14.52
N VAL A 125 19.91 4.40 15.30
CA VAL A 125 20.53 3.19 14.78
C VAL A 125 19.49 2.23 14.20
N LEU A 126 18.33 2.07 14.83
CA LEU A 126 17.24 1.24 14.28
C LEU A 126 16.71 1.78 12.96
N VAL A 127 16.58 3.10 12.83
CA VAL A 127 16.22 3.78 11.58
C VAL A 127 17.26 3.52 10.49
N LYS A 128 18.56 3.61 10.81
CA LYS A 128 19.64 3.31 9.85
C LYS A 128 19.61 1.86 9.38
N ILE A 129 19.37 0.91 10.27
CA ILE A 129 19.22 -0.52 9.91
C ILE A 129 18.02 -0.68 8.97
N PHE A 130 16.88 -0.07 9.31
CA PHE A 130 15.67 -0.10 8.49
C PHE A 130 15.90 0.48 7.09
N LEU A 131 16.44 1.70 6.99
CA LEU A 131 16.70 2.37 5.70
C LEU A 131 17.71 1.62 4.84
N SER A 132 18.71 0.98 5.46
CA SER A 132 19.67 0.14 4.75
C SER A 132 19.00 -1.09 4.15
N GLY A 133 18.15 -1.78 4.93
CA GLY A 133 17.37 -2.92 4.44
C GLY A 133 16.36 -2.51 3.36
N LEU A 134 15.67 -1.38 3.57
CA LEU A 134 14.71 -0.83 2.61
C LEU A 134 15.39 -0.47 1.29
N SER A 135 16.61 0.08 1.32
CA SER A 135 17.38 0.38 0.09
C SER A 135 17.65 -0.87 -0.74
N VAL A 136 17.99 -2.00 -0.09
CA VAL A 136 18.19 -3.28 -0.80
C VAL A 136 16.90 -3.77 -1.43
N LEU A 137 15.78 -3.71 -0.69
CA LEU A 137 14.47 -4.12 -1.21
C LEU A 137 13.98 -3.19 -2.33
N TYR A 138 14.27 -1.90 -2.24
CA TYR A 138 13.95 -0.92 -3.26
C TYR A 138 14.68 -1.21 -4.58
N GLU A 139 15.99 -1.48 -4.53
CA GLU A 139 16.75 -1.82 -5.74
C GLU A 139 16.36 -3.20 -6.31
N ASP A 140 16.03 -4.20 -5.48
CA ASP A 140 15.50 -5.49 -5.97
C ASP A 140 14.12 -5.33 -6.62
N ALA A 141 13.21 -4.58 -6.00
CA ALA A 141 11.90 -4.26 -6.56
C ALA A 141 12.05 -3.56 -7.92
N ARG A 142 12.90 -2.52 -7.98
CA ARG A 142 13.20 -1.80 -9.22
C ARG A 142 13.80 -2.69 -10.30
N GLY A 143 14.75 -3.56 -9.94
CA GLY A 143 15.37 -4.51 -10.86
C GLY A 143 14.39 -5.53 -11.44
N ARG A 144 13.27 -5.80 -10.74
CA ARG A 144 12.18 -6.66 -11.19
C ARG A 144 11.02 -5.91 -11.84
N GLY A 145 11.12 -4.58 -11.95
CA GLY A 145 10.04 -3.73 -12.46
C GLY A 145 8.86 -3.61 -11.51
N HIS A 146 9.03 -3.84 -10.22
CA HIS A 146 7.99 -3.68 -9.21
C HIS A 146 7.96 -2.27 -8.60
N ASP A 147 6.75 -1.80 -8.32
CA ASP A 147 6.50 -0.64 -7.49
C ASP A 147 6.44 -1.03 -6.00
N LEU A 148 7.37 -0.49 -5.21
CA LEU A 148 7.43 -0.76 -3.78
C LEU A 148 6.46 0.12 -2.99
N VAL A 149 5.57 -0.52 -2.24
CA VAL A 149 4.57 0.11 -1.38
C VAL A 149 4.74 -0.35 0.06
N LEU A 150 4.81 0.59 1.00
CA LEU A 150 4.88 0.35 2.43
C LEU A 150 3.52 0.67 3.06
N ARG A 151 2.89 -0.32 3.66
CA ARG A 151 1.70 -0.13 4.47
C ARG A 151 2.11 0.11 5.92
N ASP A 152 1.91 1.33 6.38
CA ASP A 152 2.25 1.79 7.73
C ASP A 152 1.46 1.01 8.80
N HIS A 153 2.15 0.66 9.89
CA HIS A 153 1.50 0.19 11.10
C HIS A 153 1.26 1.37 12.06
N SER A 154 0.42 2.33 11.65
CA SER A 154 0.19 3.55 12.45
C SER A 154 -0.42 3.25 13.83
N HIS A 155 -0.98 2.05 14.05
CA HIS A 155 -1.51 1.62 15.35
C HIS A 155 -0.45 1.63 16.46
N SER A 156 0.77 1.14 16.19
CA SER A 156 1.87 1.15 17.17
C SER A 156 2.42 2.55 17.46
N HIS A 157 2.13 3.52 16.59
CA HIS A 157 2.49 4.90 16.79
C HIS A 157 1.42 5.64 17.57
N PHE A 158 0.19 5.70 17.06
CA PHE A 158 -0.83 6.60 17.58
C PHE A 158 -1.74 5.95 18.62
N SER A 159 -1.93 4.63 18.56
CA SER A 159 -2.94 3.89 19.36
C SER A 159 -2.33 2.91 20.37
N TYR A 160 -1.15 3.24 20.90
CA TYR A 160 -0.42 2.40 21.85
C TYR A 160 0.17 3.20 23.01
N GLY A 161 0.12 2.64 24.22
CA GLY A 161 0.74 3.21 25.41
C GLY A 161 -0.02 4.40 26.02
N PRO A 162 0.51 4.97 27.11
CA PRO A 162 -0.16 6.03 27.87
C PRO A 162 -0.05 7.43 27.25
N ALA A 163 0.80 7.62 26.25
CA ALA A 163 1.02 8.91 25.60
C ALA A 163 1.34 8.71 24.11
N LEU A 164 1.22 9.78 23.33
CA LEU A 164 1.75 9.81 21.96
C LEU A 164 3.28 9.86 22.03
N PRO A 165 4.00 8.93 21.38
CA PRO A 165 5.45 8.94 21.41
C PRO A 165 6.01 10.12 20.60
N ALA A 166 7.03 10.80 21.12
CA ALA A 166 7.77 11.82 20.39
C ALA A 166 8.82 11.15 19.49
N ARG A 167 8.38 10.63 18.33
CA ARG A 167 9.26 9.97 17.35
C ARG A 167 8.79 10.22 15.92
N SER A 168 9.68 10.03 14.97
CA SER A 168 9.37 10.09 13.53
C SER A 168 8.35 9.02 13.13
N SER A 169 7.43 9.38 12.22
CA SER A 169 6.55 8.42 11.55
C SER A 169 7.31 7.61 10.50
N LEU A 170 6.66 6.56 9.97
CA LEU A 170 7.21 5.81 8.83
C LEU A 170 7.49 6.74 7.64
N ARG A 171 6.57 7.68 7.34
CA ARG A 171 6.74 8.60 6.22
C ARG A 171 7.95 9.50 6.43
N ASP A 172 8.10 10.08 7.62
CA ASP A 172 9.22 10.98 7.93
C ASP A 172 10.56 10.27 7.78
N ILE A 173 10.63 9.02 8.24
CA ILE A 173 11.83 8.18 8.08
C ILE A 173 12.15 7.92 6.61
N VAL A 174 11.15 7.60 5.79
CA VAL A 174 11.37 7.19 4.40
C VAL A 174 11.71 8.39 3.49
N VAL A 175 11.13 9.57 3.74
CA VAL A 175 11.44 10.78 2.93
C VAL A 175 12.88 11.25 3.08
N GLU A 176 13.58 10.87 4.14
CA GLU A 176 15.01 11.18 4.31
C GLU A 176 15.90 10.49 3.26
N ALA A 177 15.44 9.38 2.66
CA ALA A 177 16.24 8.57 1.76
C ALA A 177 15.63 8.37 0.36
N PHE A 178 14.32 8.58 0.19
CA PHE A 178 13.62 8.29 -1.07
C PHE A 178 12.61 9.40 -1.42
N PRO A 179 12.34 9.64 -2.72
CA PRO A 179 11.11 10.30 -3.13
C PRO A 179 9.91 9.50 -2.63
N VAL A 180 8.87 10.17 -2.11
CA VAL A 180 7.70 9.49 -1.53
C VAL A 180 6.39 9.99 -2.12
N ARG A 181 5.49 9.06 -2.40
CA ARG A 181 4.07 9.32 -2.65
C ARG A 181 3.25 8.65 -1.55
N SER A 182 2.30 9.37 -0.97
CA SER A 182 1.55 8.86 0.17
C SER A 182 0.06 9.05 -0.02
N VAL A 183 -0.72 8.10 0.49
CA VAL A 183 -2.18 8.23 0.60
C VAL A 183 -2.62 7.91 2.03
N LEU A 184 -3.62 8.64 2.48
CA LEU A 184 -4.27 8.45 3.78
C LEU A 184 -5.61 7.75 3.56
N THR A 185 -5.92 6.75 4.39
CA THR A 185 -7.26 6.15 4.41
C THR A 185 -7.89 6.25 5.79
N VAL A 186 -9.17 6.58 5.81
CA VAL A 186 -9.96 6.82 7.02
C VAL A 186 -11.27 6.06 6.95
N ARG A 187 -11.92 5.90 8.09
CA ARG A 187 -13.25 5.30 8.22
C ARG A 187 -14.03 6.06 9.26
N HIS A 188 -15.34 5.88 9.30
CA HIS A 188 -16.17 6.38 10.39
C HIS A 188 -15.53 6.07 11.77
N PRO A 189 -15.12 7.09 12.55
CA PRO A 189 -14.34 6.91 13.78
C PRO A 189 -15.04 6.01 14.80
N PHE A 190 -16.37 6.14 14.92
CA PHE A 190 -17.16 5.32 15.85
C PHE A 190 -17.09 3.82 15.50
N ASP A 191 -17.23 3.47 14.22
CA ASP A 191 -17.18 2.10 13.76
C ASP A 191 -15.79 1.49 13.95
N SER A 192 -14.75 2.29 13.72
CA SER A 192 -13.36 1.89 13.99
C SER A 192 -13.11 1.67 15.48
N PHE A 193 -13.57 2.58 16.34
CA PHE A 193 -13.48 2.41 17.80
C PHE A 193 -14.21 1.16 18.30
N LEU A 194 -15.45 0.94 17.85
CA LEU A 194 -16.22 -0.26 18.17
C LEU A 194 -15.48 -1.53 17.75
N SER A 195 -14.78 -1.48 16.62
CA SER A 195 -13.96 -2.59 16.16
C SER A 195 -12.71 -2.83 16.99
N LEU A 196 -12.02 -1.77 17.40
CA LEU A 196 -10.88 -1.87 18.31
C LEU A 196 -11.31 -2.49 19.63
N LYS A 197 -12.41 -2.00 20.22
CA LYS A 197 -12.99 -2.52 21.47
C LYS A 197 -13.35 -3.99 21.35
N ASN A 198 -14.06 -4.38 20.29
CA ASN A 198 -14.46 -5.76 20.05
C ASN A 198 -13.26 -6.71 19.88
N ASN A 199 -12.18 -6.24 19.25
CA ASN A 199 -10.98 -7.05 19.03
C ASN A 199 -10.01 -7.05 20.22
N GLY A 200 -10.29 -6.28 21.29
CA GLY A 200 -9.38 -6.11 22.42
C GLY A 200 -8.12 -5.32 22.07
N TRP A 201 -8.18 -4.42 21.08
CA TRP A 201 -7.03 -3.66 20.56
C TRP A 201 -6.95 -2.21 21.05
N LEU A 202 -7.67 -1.87 22.13
CA LEU A 202 -7.50 -0.59 22.80
C LEU A 202 -6.18 -0.60 23.59
N HIS A 203 -5.05 -0.46 22.90
CA HIS A 203 -3.72 -0.54 23.50
C HIS A 203 -3.21 0.81 24.05
N PHE A 204 -4.01 1.86 23.94
CA PHE A 204 -3.73 3.17 24.53
C PHE A 204 -4.41 3.31 25.89
N SER A 205 -3.98 4.30 26.68
CA SER A 205 -4.59 4.65 27.96
C SER A 205 -4.77 6.16 28.07
N PRO A 206 -5.92 6.65 28.59
CA PRO A 206 -7.10 5.88 28.99
C PRO A 206 -7.87 5.29 27.79
N GLN A 207 -8.55 4.15 27.98
CA GLN A 207 -9.27 3.45 26.91
C GLN A 207 -10.66 4.07 26.62
N THR A 208 -10.71 5.40 26.42
CA THR A 208 -11.94 6.16 26.19
C THR A 208 -12.07 6.58 24.74
N LEU A 209 -13.30 6.95 24.34
CA LEU A 209 -13.56 7.50 23.01
C LEU A 209 -12.94 8.89 22.84
N HIS A 210 -12.88 9.68 23.92
CA HIS A 210 -12.17 10.95 23.94
C HIS A 210 -10.69 10.79 23.60
N GLU A 211 -9.97 9.90 24.30
CA GLU A 211 -8.54 9.66 24.04
C GLU A 211 -8.31 9.10 22.64
N TYR A 212 -9.20 8.22 22.18
CA TYR A 212 -9.18 7.77 20.78
C TYR A 212 -9.28 8.94 19.80
N ALA A 213 -10.18 9.89 20.05
CA ALA A 213 -10.37 11.05 19.18
C ALA A 213 -9.14 11.97 19.16
N VAL A 214 -8.55 12.24 20.32
CA VAL A 214 -7.30 13.03 20.45
C VAL A 214 -6.17 12.39 19.65
N ARG A 215 -5.99 11.07 19.76
CA ARG A 215 -4.98 10.32 19.00
C ARG A 215 -5.26 10.30 17.51
N TYR A 216 -6.52 10.23 17.11
CA TYR A 216 -6.93 10.31 15.71
C TYR A 216 -6.60 11.70 15.15
N HIS A 217 -6.88 12.77 15.89
CA HIS A 217 -6.48 14.12 15.49
C HIS A 217 -4.97 14.25 15.28
N ALA A 218 -4.16 13.75 16.23
CA ALA A 218 -2.71 13.74 16.08
C ALA A 218 -2.26 12.98 14.82
N PHE A 219 -2.88 11.84 14.52
CA PHE A 219 -2.64 11.10 13.28
C PHE A 219 -2.99 11.92 12.03
N LEU A 220 -4.13 12.62 12.02
CA LEU A 220 -4.55 13.46 10.89
C LEU A 220 -3.69 14.72 10.73
N ASP A 221 -3.21 15.31 11.82
CA ASP A 221 -2.30 16.45 11.81
C ASP A 221 -0.95 16.03 11.24
N HIS A 222 -0.45 14.85 11.64
CA HIS A 222 0.80 14.29 11.15
C HIS A 222 0.81 14.09 9.63
N TYR A 223 -0.34 13.68 9.08
CA TYR A 223 -0.51 13.39 7.65
C TYR A 223 -1.30 14.48 6.91
N GLN A 224 -1.29 15.71 7.42
CA GLN A 224 -1.98 16.83 6.79
C GLN A 224 -1.49 17.06 5.35
N GLY A 225 -2.44 17.35 4.45
CA GLY A 225 -2.16 17.64 3.05
C GLY A 225 -2.04 16.41 2.16
N LEU A 226 -2.08 15.19 2.72
CA LEU A 226 -2.21 13.98 1.93
C LEU A 226 -3.63 13.81 1.40
N GLU A 227 -3.75 13.19 0.23
CA GLU A 227 -5.05 12.75 -0.29
C GLU A 227 -5.67 11.73 0.67
N CYS A 228 -6.95 11.94 1.00
CA CYS A 228 -7.67 11.20 2.03
C CYS A 228 -8.85 10.46 1.41
N VAL A 229 -8.78 9.13 1.43
CA VAL A 229 -9.83 8.26 0.91
C VAL A 229 -10.64 7.67 2.07
N ARG A 230 -11.96 7.88 2.04
CA ARG A 230 -12.89 7.27 3.01
C ARG A 230 -13.16 5.83 2.63
N TYR A 231 -13.12 4.95 3.61
CA TYR A 231 -13.46 3.54 3.46
C TYR A 231 -14.88 3.36 2.89
N GLU A 232 -15.82 4.17 3.35
CA GLU A 232 -17.22 4.17 2.94
C GLU A 232 -17.37 4.50 1.44
N ASP A 233 -16.61 5.47 0.94
CA ASP A 233 -16.54 5.77 -0.49
C ASP A 233 -15.90 4.62 -1.27
N PHE A 234 -14.83 4.03 -0.73
CA PHE A 234 -14.13 2.91 -1.35
C PHE A 234 -15.02 1.68 -1.50
N VAL A 235 -15.86 1.35 -0.51
CA VAL A 235 -16.77 0.20 -0.63
C VAL A 235 -18.00 0.49 -1.48
N ALA A 236 -18.37 1.76 -1.65
CA ALA A 236 -19.48 2.19 -2.51
C ALA A 236 -19.08 2.22 -3.99
N ASP A 237 -17.86 2.71 -4.28
CA ASP A 237 -17.27 2.73 -5.63
C ASP A 237 -15.80 2.27 -5.59
N PRO A 238 -15.54 0.96 -5.51
CA PRO A 238 -14.17 0.46 -5.41
C PRO A 238 -13.32 0.78 -6.63
N ALA A 239 -13.91 0.75 -7.83
CA ALA A 239 -13.18 0.99 -9.06
C ALA A 239 -12.72 2.45 -9.16
N GLY A 240 -13.61 3.42 -8.96
CA GLY A 240 -13.27 4.84 -9.02
C GLY A 240 -12.32 5.26 -7.90
N GLN A 241 -12.52 4.78 -6.67
CA GLN A 241 -11.58 5.07 -5.59
C GLN A 241 -10.22 4.41 -5.81
N MET A 242 -10.17 3.23 -6.43
CA MET A 242 -8.89 2.59 -6.75
C MET A 242 -8.14 3.32 -7.85
N GLN A 243 -8.81 3.82 -8.89
CA GLN A 243 -8.20 4.71 -9.88
C GLN A 243 -7.59 5.96 -9.23
N ARG A 244 -8.32 6.58 -8.30
CA ARG A 244 -7.83 7.75 -7.55
C ARG A 244 -6.58 7.42 -6.74
N ILE A 245 -6.59 6.31 -6.00
CA ILE A 245 -5.43 5.85 -5.22
C ILE A 245 -4.25 5.56 -6.14
N CYS A 246 -4.44 4.85 -7.25
CA CYS A 246 -3.37 4.57 -8.21
C CYS A 246 -2.81 5.86 -8.80
N SER A 247 -3.64 6.85 -9.11
CA SER A 247 -3.18 8.16 -9.59
C SER A 247 -2.31 8.89 -8.55
N VAL A 248 -2.74 8.93 -7.28
CA VAL A 248 -1.99 9.57 -6.18
C VAL A 248 -0.65 8.90 -5.96
N LEU A 249 -0.65 7.57 -5.97
CA LEU A 249 0.54 6.76 -5.74
C LEU A 249 1.38 6.59 -7.01
N ALA A 250 0.96 7.10 -8.17
CA ALA A 250 1.58 6.85 -9.46
C ALA A 250 1.80 5.34 -9.72
N LEU A 251 0.73 4.56 -9.57
CA LEU A 251 0.66 3.12 -9.86
C LEU A 251 -0.13 2.87 -11.14
N ALA A 252 0.16 1.76 -11.81
CA ALA A 252 -0.73 1.24 -12.85
C ALA A 252 -2.09 0.87 -12.25
N TYR A 253 -3.16 1.13 -13.00
CA TYR A 253 -4.51 0.71 -12.65
C TYR A 253 -4.94 -0.46 -13.54
N ASP A 254 -5.41 -1.52 -12.89
CA ASP A 254 -6.08 -2.66 -13.50
C ASP A 254 -7.41 -2.89 -12.78
N SER A 255 -8.51 -2.91 -13.52
CA SER A 255 -9.86 -3.17 -13.00
C SER A 255 -10.06 -4.58 -12.47
N ASP A 256 -9.24 -5.54 -12.92
CA ASP A 256 -9.34 -6.96 -12.52
C ASP A 256 -8.97 -7.19 -11.05
N PHE A 257 -8.45 -6.17 -10.37
CA PHE A 257 -8.21 -6.19 -8.92
C PHE A 257 -9.43 -6.65 -8.11
N LEU A 258 -10.64 -6.34 -8.59
CA LEU A 258 -11.91 -6.76 -7.97
C LEU A 258 -12.04 -8.29 -7.86
N HIS A 259 -11.40 -9.02 -8.76
CA HIS A 259 -11.40 -10.47 -8.81
C HIS A 259 -10.18 -11.07 -8.10
N THR A 260 -9.04 -10.39 -8.14
CA THR A 260 -7.75 -10.94 -7.68
C THR A 260 -7.41 -10.58 -6.23
N PHE A 261 -7.91 -9.47 -5.68
CA PHE A 261 -7.52 -8.99 -4.33
C PHE A 261 -7.74 -10.04 -3.24
N SER A 262 -8.77 -10.88 -3.42
CA SER A 262 -9.16 -11.94 -2.48
C SER A 262 -8.12 -13.07 -2.34
N ALA A 263 -7.23 -13.22 -3.33
CA ALA A 263 -6.12 -14.18 -3.29
C ALA A 263 -4.89 -13.65 -2.57
N ILE A 264 -4.75 -12.32 -2.47
CA ILE A 264 -3.62 -11.68 -1.80
C ILE A 264 -3.69 -11.92 -0.29
N LYS A 265 -2.57 -12.34 0.29
CA LYS A 265 -2.38 -12.49 1.74
C LYS A 265 -1.37 -11.46 2.22
N LEU A 266 -1.75 -10.66 3.22
CA LEU A 266 -0.87 -9.70 3.88
C LEU A 266 -0.81 -9.99 5.39
N SER A 267 0.26 -9.57 6.05
CA SER A 267 0.32 -9.54 7.52
C SER A 267 -0.74 -8.58 8.07
N GLY A 268 -1.28 -8.87 9.26
CA GLY A 268 -2.35 -8.07 9.85
C GLY A 268 -3.75 -8.30 9.24
N ASP A 269 -3.97 -9.46 8.60
CA ASP A 269 -5.26 -9.86 8.05
C ASP A 269 -6.26 -10.37 9.12
N SER A 270 -6.34 -9.66 10.24
CA SER A 270 -7.10 -10.07 11.41
C SER A 270 -8.56 -9.61 11.40
N GLY A 271 -8.96 -8.68 10.51
CA GLY A 271 -10.27 -8.02 10.59
C GLY A 271 -11.31 -8.33 9.50
N ARG A 272 -10.90 -8.60 8.25
CA ARG A 272 -11.83 -8.78 7.12
C ARG A 272 -11.50 -10.02 6.30
N LYS A 273 -12.15 -11.12 6.67
CA LYS A 273 -12.22 -12.34 5.87
C LYS A 273 -13.39 -12.22 4.90
N GLY A 274 -13.15 -12.38 3.61
CA GLY A 274 -14.19 -12.34 2.58
C GLY A 274 -13.63 -12.08 1.18
N SER A 275 -14.32 -12.59 0.18
CA SER A 275 -13.99 -12.46 -1.25
C SER A 275 -14.66 -11.26 -1.92
N PHE A 276 -15.50 -10.50 -1.20
CA PHE A 276 -16.30 -9.41 -1.76
C PHE A 276 -16.04 -8.07 -1.05
N ILE A 277 -16.01 -7.01 -1.86
CA ILE A 277 -16.00 -5.63 -1.40
C ILE A 277 -17.46 -5.20 -1.20
N ALA A 278 -17.77 -4.74 0.00
CA ALA A 278 -19.12 -4.42 0.44
C ALA A 278 -19.06 -3.58 1.72
N PRO A 279 -20.05 -2.69 1.92
CA PRO A 279 -20.26 -1.99 3.18
C PRO A 279 -20.44 -2.97 4.35
N ARG A 280 -20.13 -2.50 5.56
CA ARG A 280 -20.41 -3.21 6.80
C ARG A 280 -21.33 -2.35 7.64
N ALA A 281 -22.43 -2.94 8.10
CA ALA A 281 -23.30 -2.29 9.06
C ALA A 281 -22.53 -1.98 10.34
N ARG A 282 -22.92 -0.87 10.98
CA ARG A 282 -22.43 -0.50 12.30
C ARG A 282 -22.71 -1.64 13.29
N ARG A 283 -21.74 -1.89 14.18
CA ARG A 283 -21.90 -2.90 15.21
C ARG A 283 -22.87 -2.43 16.30
N SER A 284 -23.62 -3.36 16.86
CA SER A 284 -24.41 -3.12 18.07
C SER A 284 -23.51 -2.59 19.18
N HIS A 285 -23.97 -1.54 19.85
CA HIS A 285 -23.24 -0.87 20.92
C HIS A 285 -24.22 -0.52 22.04
N ARG A 286 -23.68 -0.22 23.23
CA ARG A 286 -24.49 0.22 24.37
C ARG A 286 -24.78 1.71 24.25
N ASP A 287 -25.95 2.12 24.72
CA ASP A 287 -26.38 3.54 24.72
C ASP A 287 -25.37 4.45 25.43
N GLU A 288 -24.73 3.96 26.49
CA GLU A 288 -23.67 4.67 27.22
C GLU A 288 -22.52 5.14 26.31
N LEU A 289 -22.15 4.34 25.31
CA LEU A 289 -21.06 4.70 24.40
C LEU A 289 -21.51 5.73 23.36
N ALA A 290 -22.78 5.68 22.95
CA ALA A 290 -23.36 6.73 22.11
C ALA A 290 -23.48 8.05 22.89
N GLN A 291 -23.80 7.99 24.18
CA GLN A 291 -23.78 9.15 25.07
C GLN A 291 -22.37 9.71 25.27
N GLU A 292 -21.35 8.86 25.45
CA GLU A 292 -19.95 9.28 25.49
C GLU A 292 -19.53 9.97 24.19
N ALA A 293 -19.95 9.45 23.04
CA ALA A 293 -19.71 10.06 21.73
C ALA A 293 -20.36 11.43 21.59
N ALA A 294 -21.61 11.57 22.03
CA ALA A 294 -22.34 12.82 21.97
C ALA A 294 -21.79 13.88 22.95
N ALA A 295 -21.23 13.45 24.08
CA ALA A 295 -20.69 14.35 25.12
C ALA A 295 -19.21 14.73 24.91
N SER A 296 -18.49 14.07 24.00
CA SER A 296 -17.06 14.30 23.77
C SER A 296 -16.82 15.32 22.67
N ASP A 297 -16.41 16.54 23.05
CA ASP A 297 -16.07 17.60 22.09
C ASP A 297 -14.99 17.17 21.09
N ALA A 298 -13.95 16.47 21.55
CA ALA A 298 -12.89 15.95 20.69
C ALA A 298 -13.44 14.95 19.66
N PHE A 299 -14.41 14.13 20.05
CA PHE A 299 -15.02 13.17 19.13
C PHE A 299 -15.96 13.84 18.12
N GLY A 300 -16.77 14.80 18.57
CA GLY A 300 -17.59 15.63 17.68
C GLY A 300 -16.74 16.40 16.66
N ALA A 301 -15.63 17.00 17.11
CA ALA A 301 -14.67 17.67 16.23
C ALA A 301 -14.04 16.71 15.21
N LEU A 302 -13.73 15.47 15.61
CA LEU A 302 -13.21 14.45 14.72
C LEU A 302 -14.22 14.05 13.64
N LEU A 303 -15.49 13.86 14.01
CA LEU A 303 -16.56 13.59 13.05
C LEU A 303 -16.67 14.73 12.03
N GLY A 304 -16.75 15.97 12.50
CA GLY A 304 -16.80 17.15 11.63
C GLY A 304 -15.58 17.26 10.70
N ARG A 305 -14.38 17.03 11.23
CA ARG A 305 -13.12 17.07 10.44
C ARG A 305 -13.09 16.05 9.30
N LEU A 306 -13.70 14.88 9.50
CA LEU A 306 -13.74 13.81 8.51
C LEU A 306 -15.02 13.83 7.65
N GLY A 307 -15.94 14.77 7.89
CA GLY A 307 -17.21 14.86 7.17
C GLY A 307 -18.16 13.70 7.50
N TYR A 308 -18.14 13.21 8.73
CA TYR A 308 -19.10 12.22 9.24
C TYR A 308 -20.10 12.87 10.20
N GLU A 309 -21.27 12.25 10.29
CA GLU A 309 -22.23 12.48 11.35
C GLU A 309 -22.27 11.23 12.23
N LEU A 310 -22.57 11.37 13.53
CA LEU A 310 -22.64 10.21 14.42
C LEU A 310 -23.63 9.18 13.86
N GLY A 311 -24.80 9.61 13.38
CA GLY A 311 -25.87 8.75 12.87
C GLY A 311 -26.34 7.70 13.88
N THR A 312 -27.47 7.04 13.61
CA THR A 312 -27.90 5.85 14.37
C THR A 312 -27.21 4.60 13.84
#